data_AF-S2Y006-F1
#
_entry.id   AF-S2Y006-F1
#
_cell.length_a   1.000
_cell.length_b   1.000
_cell.length_c   1.000
_cell.angle_alpha   90.00
_cell.angle_beta   90.00
_cell.angle_gamma   90.00
#
_symmetry.space_group_name_H-M   'P 1'
#
loop_
_entity.id
_entity.type
_entity.pdbx_description
1 polymer ?
#
loop_
_entity_poly.entity_id
_entity_poly.type
_entity_poly.pdbx_seq_one_letter_code
_entity_poly.pdbx_strand_id
1 'polypeptide(L)'
;MDRCIVLVDAGYLLGAAASLLAGEPSRSRITVDHTALIQALRERAESDTERPLLRIYWFDGAPDRVPQPEHRRLRVMPRVTVRLGALTRSDGRWAQKGVDAAMHAELTELARNRACSDIVLVTGDGDLLPGMMAAKEHGVAVHLWAVQAADGDYNQSEDLVAEADERRVLDRTWITKAVRAKESGGVCAPPPVPRPEIAAILSAPLPESSLAAAPERPAEEGEHSPAAATGNGTQERASASKGVPTPKDLAALRAPGVQPAPHPPTATLRWSSDKGWVDRPPTEPAEAASMPTLAQLTSAEQRWADREEDITTVGGDPYEVGQVFARRWIQRLGDQSHLQKLSVMYPRVPHRIDGELLRYAARFGLLAHKDDQIDEHDRYAIRAGFWREIDVRTAAEHAPAGE
;
A
#
# COMPACT_ATOMS: atom_id res chain seq x y z
N MET A 1 -33.55 -19.04 -10.82
CA MET A 1 -32.15 -18.54 -10.79
C MET A 1 -31.87 -18.26 -9.34
N ASP A 2 -31.04 -19.07 -8.72
CA ASP A 2 -31.13 -19.29 -7.27
C ASP A 2 -29.72 -19.09 -6.70
N ARG A 3 -29.37 -17.81 -6.50
CA ARG A 3 -28.03 -17.34 -6.10
C ARG A 3 -28.16 -16.02 -5.36
N CYS A 4 -27.36 -15.83 -4.31
CA CYS A 4 -27.24 -14.56 -3.62
C CYS A 4 -26.00 -13.77 -4.06
N ILE A 5 -26.06 -12.44 -3.88
CA ILE A 5 -24.91 -11.53 -4.00
C ILE A 5 -24.84 -10.70 -2.71
N VAL A 6 -23.62 -10.42 -2.25
CA VAL A 6 -23.40 -9.49 -1.12
C VAL A 6 -22.83 -8.18 -1.66
N LEU A 7 -23.45 -7.05 -1.32
CA LEU A 7 -22.94 -5.68 -1.55
C LEU A 7 -22.53 -5.11 -0.19
N VAL A 8 -21.25 -4.80 -0.01
CA VAL A 8 -20.68 -4.31 1.26
C VAL A 8 -20.21 -2.88 1.12
N ASP A 9 -20.79 -1.95 1.89
CA ASP A 9 -20.13 -0.67 2.18
C ASP A 9 -19.10 -0.89 3.30
N ALA A 10 -17.82 -0.80 2.93
CA ALA A 10 -16.71 -0.89 3.88
C ALA A 10 -16.61 0.34 4.80
N GLY A 11 -17.15 1.49 4.37
CA GLY A 11 -17.30 2.71 5.17
C GLY A 11 -18.12 2.41 6.42
N TYR A 12 -19.38 2.04 6.21
CA TYR A 12 -20.30 1.59 7.25
C TYR A 12 -19.76 0.40 8.04
N LEU A 13 -19.43 -0.73 7.39
CA LEU A 13 -19.08 -1.98 8.09
C LEU A 13 -17.88 -1.81 9.03
N LEU A 14 -16.79 -1.21 8.55
CA LEU A 14 -15.57 -1.05 9.35
C LEU A 14 -15.68 0.12 10.35
N GLY A 15 -16.42 1.17 10.01
CA GLY A 15 -16.71 2.29 10.92
C GLY A 15 -17.56 1.84 12.11
N ALA A 16 -18.65 1.13 11.86
CA ALA A 16 -19.52 0.60 12.92
C ALA A 16 -18.83 -0.49 13.76
N ALA A 17 -18.02 -1.36 13.14
CA ALA A 17 -17.19 -2.32 13.89
C ALA A 17 -16.15 -1.62 14.79
N ALA A 18 -15.55 -0.51 14.33
CA ALA A 18 -14.66 0.30 15.15
C ALA A 18 -15.39 0.95 16.34
N SER A 19 -16.58 1.53 16.13
CA SER A 19 -17.40 2.06 17.23
C SER A 19 -17.79 0.96 18.24
N LEU A 20 -18.20 -0.23 17.77
CA LEU A 20 -18.65 -1.34 18.62
C LEU A 20 -17.54 -1.95 19.49
N LEU A 21 -16.28 -1.90 19.04
CA LEU A 21 -15.14 -2.54 19.69
C LEU A 21 -14.16 -1.56 20.38
N ALA A 22 -14.02 -0.35 19.85
CA ALA A 22 -13.05 0.65 20.29
C ALA A 22 -13.68 2.00 20.68
N GLY A 23 -15.00 2.15 20.60
CA GLY A 23 -15.74 3.36 21.02
C GLY A 23 -15.67 4.56 20.07
N GLU A 24 -14.86 4.48 19.00
CA GLU A 24 -14.69 5.52 18.00
C GLU A 24 -14.84 4.94 16.58
N PRO A 25 -15.50 5.64 15.63
CA PRO A 25 -15.69 5.18 14.24
C PRO A 25 -14.41 5.29 13.38
N SER A 26 -13.24 4.98 13.96
CA SER A 26 -11.94 5.12 13.31
C SER A 26 -11.34 3.76 12.96
N ARG A 27 -11.22 3.47 11.64
CA ARG A 27 -10.58 2.25 11.13
C ARG A 27 -9.16 2.05 11.67
N SER A 28 -8.43 3.12 12.00
CA SER A 28 -7.06 3.00 12.53
C SER A 28 -7.02 2.30 13.90
N ARG A 29 -8.10 2.36 14.68
CA ARG A 29 -8.26 1.72 16.01
C ARG A 29 -8.54 0.22 15.95
N ILE A 30 -8.76 -0.36 14.77
CA ILE A 30 -9.04 -1.80 14.61
C ILE A 30 -8.02 -2.48 13.69
N THR A 31 -7.93 -3.80 13.83
CA THR A 31 -7.23 -4.73 12.94
C THR A 31 -8.26 -5.71 12.39
N VAL A 32 -8.26 -5.89 11.07
CA VAL A 32 -9.25 -6.69 10.34
C VAL A 32 -8.59 -7.87 9.65
N ASP A 33 -8.95 -9.07 10.04
CA ASP A 33 -8.72 -10.29 9.26
C ASP A 33 -9.74 -10.34 8.12
N HIS A 34 -9.35 -9.77 6.99
CA HIS A 34 -10.20 -9.71 5.80
C HIS A 34 -10.54 -11.11 5.25
N THR A 35 -9.68 -12.11 5.45
CA THR A 35 -9.93 -13.48 5.02
C THR A 35 -11.05 -14.09 5.86
N ALA A 36 -10.95 -14.00 7.19
CA ALA A 36 -11.99 -14.45 8.10
C ALA A 36 -13.31 -13.69 7.89
N LEU A 37 -13.25 -12.37 7.66
CA LEU A 37 -14.44 -11.55 7.41
C LEU A 37 -15.17 -11.97 6.12
N ILE A 38 -14.44 -12.16 5.02
CA ILE A 38 -15.01 -12.57 3.72
C ILE A 38 -15.62 -13.98 3.78
N GLN A 39 -15.02 -14.92 4.52
CA GLN A 39 -15.63 -16.24 4.72
C GLN A 39 -16.88 -16.16 5.61
N ALA A 40 -16.82 -15.41 6.73
CA ALA A 40 -17.98 -15.22 7.60
C ALA A 40 -19.16 -14.54 6.89
N LEU A 41 -18.90 -13.56 6.00
CA LEU A 41 -19.90 -12.94 5.14
C LEU A 41 -20.52 -13.94 4.15
N ARG A 42 -19.69 -14.81 3.54
CA ARG A 42 -20.17 -15.89 2.65
C ARG A 42 -21.06 -16.88 3.39
N GLU A 43 -20.54 -17.50 4.44
CA GLU A 43 -21.24 -18.53 5.21
C GLU A 43 -22.58 -18.01 5.73
N ARG A 44 -22.59 -16.76 6.22
CA ARG A 44 -23.81 -16.12 6.70
C ARG A 44 -24.79 -15.80 5.56
N ALA A 45 -24.32 -15.39 4.39
CA ALA A 45 -25.18 -15.06 3.26
C ALA A 45 -25.82 -16.33 2.68
N GLU A 46 -25.05 -17.41 2.55
CA GLU A 46 -25.57 -18.70 2.08
C GLU A 46 -26.54 -19.32 3.10
N SER A 47 -26.30 -19.12 4.41
CA SER A 47 -27.22 -19.55 5.48
C SER A 47 -28.50 -18.73 5.57
N ASP A 48 -28.45 -17.40 5.49
CA ASP A 48 -29.62 -16.53 5.70
C ASP A 48 -30.50 -16.45 4.44
N THR A 49 -29.93 -16.59 3.23
CA THR A 49 -30.70 -16.58 1.97
C THR A 49 -31.10 -17.97 1.46
N GLU A 50 -30.53 -19.03 2.04
CA GLU A 50 -30.57 -20.42 1.53
C GLU A 50 -30.07 -20.56 0.07
N ARG A 51 -29.34 -19.57 -0.47
CA ARG A 51 -28.82 -19.57 -1.85
C ARG A 51 -27.30 -19.64 -1.90
N PRO A 52 -26.71 -20.32 -2.90
CA PRO A 52 -25.27 -20.30 -3.13
C PRO A 52 -24.77 -18.90 -3.53
N LEU A 53 -23.63 -18.50 -2.99
CA LEU A 53 -23.03 -17.19 -3.22
C LEU A 53 -22.44 -17.08 -4.64
N LEU A 54 -22.92 -16.10 -5.40
CA LEU A 54 -22.30 -15.75 -6.68
C LEU A 54 -21.01 -14.94 -6.46
N ARG A 55 -21.11 -13.80 -5.76
CA ARG A 55 -20.04 -12.80 -5.60
C ARG A 55 -20.27 -11.91 -4.37
N ILE A 56 -19.18 -11.45 -3.75
CA ILE A 56 -19.16 -10.32 -2.82
C ILE A 56 -18.56 -9.11 -3.54
N TYR A 57 -19.29 -8.01 -3.55
CA TYR A 57 -18.80 -6.71 -4.00
C TYR A 57 -18.44 -5.87 -2.79
N TRP A 58 -17.19 -5.43 -2.74
CA TRP A 58 -16.63 -4.63 -1.65
C TRP A 58 -16.44 -3.20 -2.13
N PHE A 59 -17.21 -2.26 -1.61
CA PHE A 59 -17.14 -0.85 -1.97
C PHE A 59 -16.40 -0.08 -0.90
N ASP A 60 -15.41 0.71 -1.30
CA ASP A 60 -14.55 1.44 -0.37
C ASP A 60 -14.02 2.75 -0.98
N GLY A 61 -13.59 3.67 -0.13
CA GLY A 61 -12.90 4.90 -0.53
C GLY A 61 -11.39 4.71 -0.61
N ALA A 62 -10.75 5.22 -1.66
CA ALA A 62 -9.29 5.26 -1.74
C ALA A 62 -8.76 6.62 -2.22
N PRO A 63 -7.63 7.12 -1.67
CA PRO A 63 -6.94 8.30 -2.21
C PRO A 63 -6.60 8.11 -3.68
N ASP A 64 -6.93 9.11 -4.52
CA ASP A 64 -6.76 9.07 -5.98
C ASP A 64 -7.39 7.81 -6.68
N ARG A 65 -8.30 7.10 -6.00
CA ARG A 65 -8.83 5.76 -6.38
C ARG A 65 -7.76 4.65 -6.49
N VAL A 66 -6.58 4.85 -5.89
CA VAL A 66 -5.45 3.90 -5.95
C VAL A 66 -5.63 2.80 -4.89
N PRO A 67 -5.65 1.50 -5.27
CA PRO A 67 -5.83 0.40 -4.33
C PRO A 67 -4.77 0.36 -3.22
N GLN A 68 -5.25 0.43 -1.98
CA GLN A 68 -4.48 0.33 -0.73
C GLN A 68 -4.10 -1.14 -0.40
N PRO A 69 -3.23 -1.40 0.59
CA PRO A 69 -2.88 -2.75 1.08
C PRO A 69 -4.04 -3.75 1.14
N GLU A 70 -5.05 -3.41 1.93
CA GLU A 70 -6.26 -4.19 2.14
C GLU A 70 -7.06 -4.41 0.86
N HIS A 71 -7.18 -3.38 0.00
CA HIS A 71 -7.87 -3.48 -1.29
C HIS A 71 -7.18 -4.47 -2.23
N ARG A 72 -5.85 -4.54 -2.24
CA ARG A 72 -5.11 -5.49 -3.09
C ARG A 72 -5.28 -6.92 -2.61
N ARG A 73 -5.22 -7.15 -1.30
CA ARG A 73 -5.48 -8.45 -0.65
C ARG A 73 -6.92 -8.91 -0.93
N LEU A 74 -7.91 -8.02 -0.82
CA LEU A 74 -9.31 -8.33 -1.16
C LEU A 74 -9.51 -8.67 -2.64
N ARG A 75 -8.82 -8.00 -3.57
CA ARG A 75 -8.98 -8.21 -5.03
C ARG A 75 -8.57 -9.59 -5.55
N VAL A 76 -7.77 -10.34 -4.79
CA VAL A 76 -7.38 -11.72 -5.16
C VAL A 76 -8.26 -12.80 -4.53
N MET A 77 -9.12 -12.43 -3.55
CA MET A 77 -9.91 -13.40 -2.81
C MET A 77 -10.98 -14.04 -3.70
N PRO A 78 -11.22 -15.37 -3.59
CA PRO A 78 -12.21 -16.04 -4.41
C PRO A 78 -13.60 -15.42 -4.30
N ARG A 79 -14.19 -15.06 -5.45
CA ARG A 79 -15.52 -14.41 -5.58
C ARG A 79 -15.63 -13.01 -4.95
N VAL A 80 -14.53 -12.33 -4.65
CA VAL A 80 -14.54 -10.91 -4.21
C VAL A 80 -14.33 -9.98 -5.40
N THR A 81 -14.94 -8.79 -5.38
CA THR A 81 -14.73 -7.75 -6.39
C THR A 81 -14.73 -6.38 -5.71
N VAL A 82 -13.57 -5.73 -5.69
CA VAL A 82 -13.43 -4.40 -5.06
C VAL A 82 -13.80 -3.29 -6.04
N ARG A 83 -14.57 -2.32 -5.56
CA ARG A 83 -14.99 -1.09 -6.24
C ARG A 83 -14.50 0.11 -5.42
N LEU A 84 -13.69 0.97 -6.01
CA LEU A 84 -13.09 2.11 -5.29
C LEU A 84 -13.70 3.44 -5.71
N GLY A 85 -14.35 4.11 -4.75
CA GLY A 85 -14.69 5.53 -4.84
C GLY A 85 -13.48 6.42 -4.58
N ALA A 86 -13.64 7.73 -4.80
CA ALA A 86 -12.57 8.69 -4.52
C ALA A 86 -12.64 9.12 -3.05
N LEU A 87 -11.54 8.99 -2.31
CA LEU A 87 -11.38 9.64 -1.01
C LEU A 87 -10.82 11.04 -1.22
N THR A 88 -11.68 12.06 -1.11
CA THR A 88 -11.33 13.46 -1.34
C THR A 88 -11.26 14.23 -0.03
N ARG A 89 -10.28 15.13 0.14
CA ARG A 89 -10.21 16.00 1.32
C ARG A 89 -11.06 17.25 1.09
N SER A 90 -12.18 17.34 1.80
CA SER A 90 -13.10 18.49 1.80
C SER A 90 -13.09 19.15 3.16
N ASP A 91 -12.87 20.46 3.22
CA ASP A 91 -12.89 21.27 4.46
C ASP A 91 -12.04 20.70 5.61
N GLY A 92 -10.87 20.16 5.27
CA GLY A 92 -9.93 19.55 6.21
C GLY A 92 -10.28 18.14 6.68
N ARG A 93 -11.46 17.62 6.33
CA ARG A 93 -11.88 16.24 6.61
C ARG A 93 -11.73 15.35 5.37
N TRP A 94 -11.54 14.06 5.56
CA TRP A 94 -11.62 13.08 4.48
C TRP A 94 -13.08 12.71 4.23
N ALA A 95 -13.53 12.83 2.99
CA ALA A 95 -14.87 12.48 2.54
C ALA A 95 -14.78 11.44 1.42
N GLN A 96 -15.51 10.34 1.57
CA GLN A 96 -15.70 9.33 0.54
C GLN A 96 -16.72 9.86 -0.48
N LYS A 97 -16.37 9.84 -1.77
CA LYS A 97 -17.24 10.36 -2.84
C LYS A 97 -17.45 9.34 -3.94
N GLY A 98 -18.72 9.06 -4.21
CA GLY A 98 -19.18 8.23 -5.34
C GLY A 98 -19.10 6.72 -5.09
N VAL A 99 -19.01 6.28 -3.83
CA VAL A 99 -19.22 4.86 -3.49
C VAL A 99 -20.69 4.51 -3.59
N ASP A 100 -21.56 5.35 -3.05
CA ASP A 100 -23.00 5.14 -2.88
C ASP A 100 -23.68 5.13 -4.26
N ALA A 101 -23.25 6.05 -5.14
CA ALA A 101 -23.61 6.04 -6.56
C ALA A 101 -23.14 4.78 -7.31
N ALA A 102 -21.99 4.21 -6.96
CA ALA A 102 -21.50 2.96 -7.56
C ALA A 102 -22.22 1.72 -7.01
N MET A 103 -22.58 1.74 -5.72
CA MET A 103 -23.40 0.70 -5.07
C MET A 103 -24.80 0.67 -5.66
N HIS A 104 -25.46 1.82 -5.77
CA HIS A 104 -26.77 1.96 -6.43
C HIS A 104 -26.70 1.48 -7.89
N ALA A 105 -25.69 1.89 -8.66
CA ALA A 105 -25.54 1.45 -10.05
C ALA A 105 -25.39 -0.08 -10.18
N GLU A 106 -24.51 -0.71 -9.40
CA GLU A 106 -24.30 -2.17 -9.44
C GLU A 106 -25.55 -2.92 -8.90
N LEU A 107 -26.21 -2.43 -7.84
CA LEU A 107 -27.47 -2.99 -7.31
C LEU A 107 -28.57 -3.04 -8.38
N THR A 108 -28.83 -1.90 -9.02
CA THR A 108 -29.85 -1.79 -10.08
C THR A 108 -29.46 -2.60 -11.33
N GLU A 109 -28.17 -2.66 -11.70
CA GLU A 109 -27.71 -3.45 -12.84
C GLU A 109 -27.83 -4.97 -12.60
N LEU A 110 -27.48 -5.44 -11.40
CA LEU A 110 -27.59 -6.85 -11.02
C LEU A 110 -29.05 -7.32 -11.02
N ALA A 111 -29.95 -6.51 -10.46
CA ALA A 111 -31.38 -6.80 -10.42
C ALA A 111 -32.00 -6.77 -11.82
N ARG A 112 -31.72 -5.72 -12.62
CA ARG A 112 -32.20 -5.58 -13.99
C ARG A 112 -31.78 -6.73 -14.90
N ASN A 113 -30.54 -7.20 -14.76
CA ASN A 113 -30.01 -8.35 -15.50
C ASN A 113 -30.41 -9.71 -14.91
N ARG A 114 -31.19 -9.74 -13.82
CA ARG A 114 -31.60 -10.94 -13.07
C ARG A 114 -30.43 -11.85 -12.70
N ALA A 115 -29.32 -11.25 -12.25
CA ALA A 115 -28.10 -11.98 -11.93
C ALA A 115 -28.25 -12.91 -10.70
N CYS A 116 -29.15 -12.55 -9.80
CA CYS A 116 -29.43 -13.16 -8.50
C CYS A 116 -30.93 -13.18 -8.21
N SER A 117 -31.34 -14.02 -7.26
CA SER A 117 -32.67 -13.96 -6.62
C SER A 117 -32.66 -13.09 -5.36
N ASP A 118 -31.52 -13.08 -4.66
CA ASP A 118 -31.36 -12.49 -3.34
C ASP A 118 -30.15 -11.56 -3.32
N ILE A 119 -30.28 -10.40 -2.69
CA ILE A 119 -29.18 -9.47 -2.45
C ILE A 119 -29.07 -9.21 -0.95
N VAL A 120 -27.89 -9.46 -0.40
CA VAL A 120 -27.50 -9.00 0.94
C VAL A 120 -26.85 -7.64 0.81
N LEU A 121 -27.39 -6.64 1.51
CA LEU A 121 -26.88 -5.28 1.53
C LEU A 121 -26.34 -4.96 2.94
N VAL A 122 -25.04 -4.71 3.05
CA VAL A 122 -24.39 -4.30 4.31
C VAL A 122 -24.13 -2.80 4.25
N THR A 123 -25.05 -2.02 4.81
CA THR A 123 -24.99 -0.55 4.86
C THR A 123 -25.88 0.02 5.97
N GLY A 124 -25.67 1.31 6.29
CA GLY A 124 -26.60 2.12 7.08
C GLY A 124 -27.13 3.35 6.33
N ASP A 125 -26.66 3.61 5.11
CA ASP A 125 -26.95 4.84 4.37
C ASP A 125 -28.33 4.80 3.67
N GLY A 126 -29.15 5.82 3.92
CA GLY A 126 -30.46 6.00 3.30
C GLY A 126 -30.39 6.36 1.82
N ASP A 127 -29.27 6.90 1.32
CA ASP A 127 -29.08 7.25 -0.10
C ASP A 127 -29.17 6.03 -1.04
N LEU A 128 -29.10 4.81 -0.50
CA LEU A 128 -29.27 3.55 -1.24
C LEU A 128 -30.72 3.08 -1.37
N LEU A 129 -31.68 3.72 -0.68
CA LEU A 129 -33.11 3.38 -0.74
C LEU A 129 -33.66 3.33 -2.18
N PRO A 130 -33.40 4.29 -3.09
CA PRO A 130 -33.89 4.22 -4.46
C PRO A 130 -33.38 2.99 -5.22
N GLY A 131 -32.15 2.54 -4.94
CA GLY A 131 -31.57 1.32 -5.51
C GLY A 131 -32.20 0.05 -4.95
N MET A 132 -32.54 0.03 -3.65
CA MET A 132 -33.25 -1.07 -3.02
C MET A 132 -34.66 -1.24 -3.62
N MET A 133 -35.42 -0.14 -3.72
CA MET A 133 -36.75 -0.14 -4.35
C MET A 133 -36.67 -0.66 -5.80
N ALA A 134 -35.72 -0.13 -6.60
CA ALA A 134 -35.51 -0.55 -7.98
C ALA A 134 -35.11 -2.05 -8.09
N ALA A 135 -34.37 -2.59 -7.13
CA ALA A 135 -34.04 -4.02 -7.11
C ALA A 135 -35.27 -4.89 -6.83
N LYS A 136 -36.12 -4.49 -5.87
CA LYS A 136 -37.37 -5.18 -5.53
C LYS A 136 -38.39 -5.13 -6.66
N GLU A 137 -38.49 -4.02 -7.39
CA GLU A 137 -39.32 -3.91 -8.62
C GLU A 137 -38.94 -4.96 -9.69
N HIS A 138 -37.67 -5.40 -9.72
CA HIS A 138 -37.20 -6.44 -10.63
C HIS A 138 -37.36 -7.87 -10.07
N GLY A 139 -37.96 -8.03 -8.88
CA GLY A 139 -38.25 -9.31 -8.24
C GLY A 139 -37.07 -9.92 -7.47
N VAL A 140 -36.14 -9.09 -6.98
CA VAL A 140 -35.03 -9.50 -6.12
C VAL A 140 -35.40 -9.27 -4.65
N ALA A 141 -35.23 -10.28 -3.81
CA ALA A 141 -35.40 -10.14 -2.36
C ALA A 141 -34.17 -9.45 -1.74
N VAL A 142 -34.37 -8.46 -0.87
CA VAL A 142 -33.28 -7.67 -0.28
C VAL A 142 -33.18 -7.89 1.23
N HIS A 143 -32.02 -8.41 1.64
CA HIS A 143 -31.63 -8.71 3.01
C HIS A 143 -30.71 -7.60 3.53
N LEU A 144 -31.21 -6.72 4.42
CA LEU A 144 -30.44 -5.64 5.01
C LEU A 144 -29.69 -6.10 6.27
N TRP A 145 -28.37 -5.96 6.28
CA TRP A 145 -27.51 -6.35 7.40
C TRP A 145 -26.94 -5.14 8.13
N ALA A 146 -27.28 -5.03 9.41
CA ALA A 146 -26.76 -4.01 10.32
C ALA A 146 -25.53 -4.51 11.07
N VAL A 147 -24.62 -3.62 11.48
CA VAL A 147 -23.67 -3.90 12.56
C VAL A 147 -24.28 -3.44 13.88
N GLN A 148 -24.18 -4.24 14.94
CA GLN A 148 -24.65 -3.85 16.27
C GLN A 148 -24.02 -2.51 16.72
N ALA A 149 -24.83 -1.56 17.20
CA ALA A 149 -24.36 -0.32 17.78
C ALA A 149 -23.87 -0.49 19.23
N ALA A 150 -23.00 0.41 19.70
CA ALA A 150 -22.35 0.31 21.00
C ALA A 150 -23.23 0.77 22.17
N ASP A 151 -24.04 1.79 21.91
CA ASP A 151 -25.07 2.42 22.77
C ASP A 151 -26.42 1.67 22.71
N GLY A 152 -26.68 0.98 21.61
CA GLY A 152 -27.96 0.32 21.31
C GLY A 152 -28.87 1.14 20.39
N ASP A 153 -28.43 2.33 19.96
CA ASP A 153 -29.16 3.17 19.03
C ASP A 153 -29.06 2.66 17.58
N TYR A 154 -29.96 3.11 16.71
CA TYR A 154 -30.00 2.66 15.32
C TYR A 154 -28.94 3.39 14.48
N ASN A 155 -28.06 2.63 13.82
CA ASN A 155 -27.04 3.13 12.90
C ASN A 155 -27.42 2.93 11.42
N GLN A 156 -28.72 2.80 11.12
CA GLN A 156 -29.25 2.63 9.77
C GLN A 156 -30.45 3.56 9.56
N SER A 157 -30.65 4.03 8.33
CA SER A 157 -31.88 4.73 7.92
C SER A 157 -33.14 3.90 8.22
N GLU A 158 -34.14 4.53 8.83
CA GLU A 158 -35.44 3.91 9.13
C GLU A 158 -36.20 3.52 7.86
N ASP A 159 -36.18 4.37 6.82
CA ASP A 159 -36.82 4.08 5.53
C ASP A 159 -36.19 2.86 4.85
N LEU A 160 -34.86 2.74 4.93
CA LEU A 160 -34.12 1.58 4.40
C LEU A 160 -34.46 0.29 5.16
N VAL A 161 -34.68 0.38 6.47
CA VAL A 161 -35.14 -0.74 7.30
C VAL A 161 -36.59 -1.12 7.01
N ALA A 162 -37.45 -0.14 6.69
CA ALA A 162 -38.85 -0.37 6.34
C ALA A 162 -39.03 -0.97 4.94
N GLU A 163 -38.15 -0.66 3.99
CA GLU A 163 -38.19 -1.20 2.62
C GLU A 163 -37.52 -2.57 2.49
N ALA A 164 -36.61 -2.97 3.37
CA ALA A 164 -35.95 -4.28 3.29
C ALA A 164 -36.92 -5.45 3.52
N ASP A 165 -36.78 -6.54 2.75
CA ASP A 165 -37.61 -7.75 2.92
C ASP A 165 -37.22 -8.54 4.18
N GLU A 166 -35.92 -8.56 4.49
CA GLU A 166 -35.39 -9.12 5.73
C GLU A 166 -34.35 -8.19 6.37
N ARG A 167 -34.32 -8.16 7.71
CA ARG A 167 -33.27 -7.49 8.49
C ARG A 167 -32.54 -8.46 9.40
N ARG A 168 -31.21 -8.34 9.44
CA ARG A 168 -30.30 -9.12 10.29
C ARG A 168 -29.29 -8.19 10.97
N VAL A 169 -28.78 -8.61 12.13
CA VAL A 169 -27.75 -7.87 12.87
C VAL A 169 -26.50 -8.75 12.99
N LEU A 170 -25.36 -8.18 12.59
CA LEU A 170 -24.01 -8.67 12.84
C LEU A 170 -23.63 -8.20 14.25
N ASP A 171 -23.78 -9.10 15.22
CA ASP A 171 -23.57 -8.82 16.63
C ASP A 171 -22.08 -8.76 16.99
N ARG A 172 -21.77 -8.35 18.23
CA ARG A 172 -20.39 -8.33 18.73
C ARG A 172 -19.71 -9.70 18.62
N THR A 173 -20.41 -10.82 18.83
CA THR A 173 -19.79 -12.16 18.75
C THR A 173 -19.47 -12.60 17.33
N TRP A 174 -20.22 -12.12 16.33
CA TRP A 174 -19.87 -12.30 14.92
C TRP A 174 -18.70 -11.40 14.52
N ILE A 175 -18.73 -10.12 14.89
CA ILE A 175 -17.69 -9.13 14.53
C ILE A 175 -16.31 -9.50 15.11
N THR A 176 -16.23 -9.96 16.37
CA THR A 176 -14.95 -10.29 17.02
C THR A 176 -14.22 -11.50 16.44
N LYS A 177 -14.88 -12.32 15.61
CA LYS A 177 -14.22 -13.43 14.87
C LYS A 177 -13.18 -12.92 13.88
N ALA A 178 -13.43 -11.76 13.27
CA ALA A 178 -12.60 -11.20 12.21
C ALA A 178 -12.01 -9.81 12.53
N VAL A 179 -12.62 -9.04 13.44
CA VAL A 179 -12.17 -7.69 13.80
C VAL A 179 -11.72 -7.66 15.27
N ARG A 180 -10.55 -7.08 15.53
CA ARG A 180 -10.03 -6.85 16.89
C ARG A 180 -9.72 -5.37 17.08
N ALA A 181 -10.04 -4.83 18.26
CA ALA A 181 -9.55 -3.51 18.66
C ALA A 181 -8.03 -3.55 18.82
N LYS A 182 -7.33 -2.47 18.42
CA LYS A 182 -5.94 -2.25 18.77
C LYS A 182 -5.88 -1.64 20.16
N GLU A 183 -5.15 -2.29 21.06
CA GLU A 183 -4.96 -1.78 22.41
C GLU A 183 -4.26 -0.41 22.37
N SER A 184 -4.98 0.63 22.77
CA SER A 184 -4.41 1.95 23.06
C SER A 184 -3.84 1.93 24.48
N GLY A 185 -2.85 1.05 24.70
CA GLY A 185 -2.49 0.57 26.05
C GLY A 185 -1.04 0.14 26.25
N GLY A 186 -0.12 0.52 25.35
CA GLY A 186 1.31 0.42 25.63
C GLY A 186 1.72 1.48 26.64
N VAL A 187 1.74 1.12 27.94
CA VAL A 187 2.51 1.87 28.94
C VAL A 187 3.93 2.01 28.40
N CYS A 188 4.48 3.22 28.47
CA CYS A 188 5.83 3.53 28.02
C CYS A 188 6.81 2.47 28.55
N ALA A 189 7.32 1.61 27.67
CA ALA A 189 8.48 0.81 28.01
C ALA A 189 9.57 1.81 28.41
N PRO A 190 10.22 1.66 29.58
CA PRO A 190 11.27 2.58 29.97
C PRO A 190 12.29 2.63 28.81
N PRO A 191 12.72 3.83 28.37
CA PRO A 191 13.54 3.96 27.19
C PRO A 191 14.74 3.01 27.31
N PRO A 192 15.04 2.19 26.29
CA PRO A 192 16.17 1.28 26.36
C PRO A 192 17.41 2.09 26.70
N VAL A 193 18.03 1.77 27.85
CA VAL A 193 19.14 2.53 28.42
C VAL A 193 20.17 2.75 27.30
N PRO A 194 20.53 4.01 26.97
CA PRO A 194 21.36 4.26 25.81
C PRO A 194 22.71 3.57 25.99
N ARG A 195 22.94 2.53 25.18
CA ARG A 195 24.29 2.04 24.91
C ARG A 195 25.07 3.21 24.26
N PRO A 196 26.35 3.41 24.61
CA PRO A 196 27.08 4.64 24.30
C PRO A 196 27.02 4.98 22.79
N GLU A 197 26.74 6.24 22.51
CA GLU A 197 26.33 6.72 21.19
C GLU A 197 27.42 6.54 20.11
N ILE A 198 27.04 5.90 19.01
CA ILE A 198 27.84 5.87 17.77
C ILE A 198 28.00 7.28 17.16
N ALA A 199 27.10 8.22 17.51
CA ALA A 199 27.17 9.62 17.08
C ALA A 199 28.43 10.35 17.60
N ALA A 200 28.91 10.02 18.80
CA ALA A 200 30.09 10.66 19.39
C ALA A 200 31.39 10.34 18.63
N ILE A 201 31.48 9.18 17.96
CA ILE A 201 32.64 8.77 17.16
C ILE A 201 32.69 9.55 15.83
N LEU A 202 31.53 9.95 15.30
CA LEU A 202 31.41 10.67 14.02
C LEU A 202 31.49 12.20 14.15
N SER A 203 31.57 12.73 15.38
CA SER A 203 31.63 14.18 15.66
C SER A 203 32.97 14.64 16.28
N ALA A 204 34.00 13.79 16.30
CA ALA A 204 35.33 14.16 16.77
C ALA A 204 36.01 15.13 15.79
N PRO A 205 36.42 16.35 16.21
CA PRO A 205 37.21 17.24 15.37
C PRO A 205 38.60 16.66 15.12
N LEU A 206 39.06 16.67 13.86
CA LEU A 206 40.45 16.38 13.53
C LEU A 206 41.36 17.48 14.11
N PRO A 207 42.51 17.13 14.71
CA PRO A 207 43.44 18.13 15.25
C PRO A 207 44.07 18.95 14.11
N GLU A 208 43.95 20.27 14.20
CA GLU A 208 44.51 21.21 13.23
C GLU A 208 46.04 21.15 13.20
N SER A 209 46.62 21.10 12.01
CA SER A 209 48.02 21.52 11.78
C SER A 209 48.03 22.93 11.23
N SER A 210 48.71 23.81 11.96
CA SER A 210 48.80 25.24 11.74
C SER A 210 49.51 25.64 10.43
N LEU A 211 49.14 26.80 9.86
CA LEU A 211 50.07 27.72 9.18
C LEU A 211 49.48 29.13 8.92
N ALA A 212 50.04 30.13 9.62
CA ALA A 212 50.27 31.55 9.25
C ALA A 212 49.17 32.46 8.61
N ALA A 213 48.51 33.25 9.49
CA ALA A 213 48.49 34.74 9.55
C ALA A 213 48.28 35.69 8.32
N ALA A 214 47.15 36.43 8.38
CA ALA A 214 47.00 37.92 8.26
C ALA A 214 47.07 38.65 6.88
N PRO A 215 46.50 39.89 6.71
CA PRO A 215 45.50 40.64 7.51
C PRO A 215 44.30 41.32 6.77
N GLU A 216 43.24 41.55 7.55
CA GLU A 216 42.19 42.62 7.60
C GLU A 216 41.73 43.55 6.42
N ARG A 217 40.38 43.54 6.21
CA ARG A 217 39.39 44.69 6.13
C ARG A 217 39.33 45.65 4.91
N PRO A 218 38.21 46.42 4.72
CA PRO A 218 36.86 46.37 5.33
C PRO A 218 35.69 46.28 4.30
N ALA A 219 34.45 46.41 4.79
CA ALA A 219 33.17 46.26 4.09
C ALA A 219 32.64 47.56 3.43
N GLU A 220 31.54 47.44 2.65
CA GLU A 220 30.54 48.51 2.48
C GLU A 220 29.14 47.92 2.23
N GLU A 221 28.11 48.67 2.65
CA GLU A 221 26.68 48.28 2.65
C GLU A 221 25.93 48.83 1.41
N GLY A 222 24.72 48.32 1.14
CA GLY A 222 23.87 48.85 0.07
C GLY A 222 22.48 48.22 0.03
N GLU A 223 21.45 49.02 0.30
CA GLU A 223 20.10 48.54 0.67
C GLU A 223 19.07 48.54 -0.48
N HIS A 224 17.95 47.84 -0.20
CA HIS A 224 16.56 48.12 -0.63
C HIS A 224 16.06 47.99 -2.09
N SER A 225 14.88 47.36 -2.17
CA SER A 225 13.91 47.24 -3.28
C SER A 225 13.02 48.52 -3.40
N PRO A 226 11.84 48.58 -4.08
CA PRO A 226 11.14 47.62 -4.97
C PRO A 226 10.38 48.18 -6.22
N ALA A 227 9.92 47.24 -7.08
CA ALA A 227 8.61 47.16 -7.76
C ALA A 227 8.08 48.15 -8.85
N ALA A 228 7.07 47.61 -9.59
CA ALA A 228 6.07 48.19 -10.49
C ALA A 228 6.46 48.49 -11.96
N ALA A 229 5.58 48.43 -12.98
CA ALA A 229 4.30 47.75 -13.30
C ALA A 229 3.75 48.34 -14.64
N THR A 230 2.63 47.82 -15.19
CA THR A 230 1.94 48.21 -16.46
C THR A 230 2.69 47.78 -17.75
N GLY A 231 2.08 47.51 -18.91
CA GLY A 231 0.67 47.47 -19.37
C GLY A 231 0.59 47.91 -20.86
N ASN A 232 -0.34 47.49 -21.73
CA ASN A 232 -1.41 46.47 -21.71
C ASN A 232 -1.83 46.18 -23.19
N GLY A 233 -2.49 45.06 -23.55
CA GLY A 233 -2.91 44.83 -24.95
C GLY A 233 -3.62 43.50 -25.29
N THR A 234 -4.95 43.53 -25.34
CA THR A 234 -5.84 42.39 -25.68
C THR A 234 -6.22 42.37 -27.16
N GLN A 235 -6.35 41.20 -27.79
CA GLN A 235 -7.29 41.02 -28.91
C GLN A 235 -7.83 39.58 -29.05
N GLU A 236 -9.16 39.50 -29.08
CA GLU A 236 -10.03 38.37 -29.45
C GLU A 236 -9.88 37.99 -30.95
N ARG A 237 -10.36 36.86 -31.52
CA ARG A 237 -10.94 35.57 -31.07
C ARG A 237 -11.37 34.81 -32.32
N ALA A 238 -11.03 33.52 -32.49
CA ALA A 238 -11.67 32.65 -33.49
C ALA A 238 -11.51 31.17 -33.12
N SER A 239 -12.52 30.35 -33.43
CA SER A 239 -12.65 28.96 -33.00
C SER A 239 -12.73 27.98 -34.17
N ALA A 240 -12.06 26.83 -34.07
CA ALA A 240 -12.46 25.59 -34.75
C ALA A 240 -11.81 24.35 -34.11
N SER A 241 -12.50 23.23 -34.23
CA SER A 241 -12.40 21.98 -33.47
C SER A 241 -11.28 20.98 -33.83
N LYS A 242 -10.94 20.15 -32.83
CA LYS A 242 -10.58 18.70 -32.88
C LYS A 242 -9.24 18.25 -33.47
N GLY A 243 -8.57 17.38 -32.69
CA GLY A 243 -7.70 16.31 -33.18
C GLY A 243 -6.29 16.30 -32.58
N VAL A 244 -5.95 15.28 -31.79
CA VAL A 244 -4.54 14.95 -31.52
C VAL A 244 -3.97 14.30 -32.79
N PRO A 245 -2.84 14.75 -33.36
CA PRO A 245 -2.30 14.19 -34.59
C PRO A 245 -1.96 12.71 -34.43
N THR A 246 -2.28 11.90 -35.44
CA THR A 246 -1.90 10.49 -35.43
C THR A 246 -0.45 10.31 -35.93
N PRO A 247 0.24 9.21 -35.60
CA PRO A 247 1.62 8.99 -36.04
C PRO A 247 1.82 9.00 -37.58
N LYS A 248 0.72 8.85 -38.35
CA LYS A 248 0.72 8.89 -39.81
C LYS A 248 0.86 10.31 -40.36
N ASP A 249 0.36 11.32 -39.64
CA ASP A 249 0.39 12.73 -40.04
C ASP A 249 1.81 13.30 -39.92
N LEU A 250 2.57 12.85 -38.91
CA LEU A 250 3.99 13.18 -38.73
C LEU A 250 4.89 12.53 -39.80
N ALA A 251 4.51 11.36 -40.32
CA ALA A 251 5.29 10.65 -41.34
C ALA A 251 5.20 11.33 -42.73
N ALA A 252 4.10 12.02 -43.04
CA ALA A 252 3.90 12.70 -44.32
C ALA A 252 4.78 13.95 -44.51
N LEU A 253 5.36 14.50 -43.44
CA LEU A 253 6.24 15.68 -43.49
C LEU A 253 7.68 15.39 -43.95
N ARG A 254 8.01 14.14 -44.29
CA ARG A 254 9.37 13.73 -44.69
C ARG A 254 9.47 13.43 -46.17
N ALA A 255 9.76 14.46 -46.98
CA ALA A 255 10.09 14.30 -48.39
C ALA A 255 11.42 13.52 -48.57
N PRO A 256 11.57 12.70 -49.63
CA PRO A 256 12.75 11.87 -49.82
C PRO A 256 13.89 12.60 -50.56
N GLY A 257 15.11 12.51 -50.00
CA GLY A 257 16.35 12.56 -50.80
C GLY A 257 17.19 13.84 -50.74
N VAL A 258 18.04 13.95 -49.72
CA VAL A 258 19.42 14.47 -49.84
C VAL A 258 20.31 13.63 -48.92
N GLN A 259 21.42 13.09 -49.43
CA GLN A 259 22.42 12.44 -48.57
C GLN A 259 23.33 13.49 -47.91
N PRO A 260 23.53 13.46 -46.58
CA PRO A 260 24.55 14.28 -45.94
C PRO A 260 25.96 13.68 -46.14
N ALA A 261 26.92 14.55 -46.41
CA ALA A 261 28.35 14.25 -46.50
C ALA A 261 28.92 13.71 -45.17
N PRO A 262 30.07 12.99 -45.17
CA PRO A 262 30.64 12.42 -43.96
C PRO A 262 30.95 13.49 -42.91
N HIS A 263 30.29 13.40 -41.76
CA HIS A 263 30.53 14.28 -40.63
C HIS A 263 31.92 14.01 -40.03
N PRO A 264 32.66 15.04 -39.58
CA PRO A 264 33.87 14.83 -38.78
C PRO A 264 33.52 14.08 -37.49
N PRO A 265 34.45 13.30 -36.90
CA PRO A 265 34.15 12.49 -35.71
C PRO A 265 33.61 13.38 -34.60
N THR A 266 32.36 13.14 -34.22
CA THR A 266 31.68 13.88 -33.16
C THR A 266 32.49 13.75 -31.89
N ALA A 267 32.76 14.89 -31.25
CA ALA A 267 33.50 14.94 -29.99
C ALA A 267 32.74 14.09 -28.96
N THR A 268 33.25 12.88 -28.70
CA THR A 268 32.74 12.05 -27.61
C THR A 268 32.98 12.82 -26.33
N LEU A 269 31.92 13.25 -25.65
CA LEU A 269 31.99 13.77 -24.29
C LEU A 269 32.40 12.63 -23.35
N ARG A 270 33.70 12.32 -23.38
CA ARG A 270 34.35 11.52 -22.34
C ARG A 270 34.47 12.42 -21.13
N TRP A 271 33.67 12.13 -20.11
CA TRP A 271 34.00 12.55 -18.75
C TRP A 271 35.31 11.85 -18.35
N SER A 272 36.45 12.53 -18.51
CA SER A 272 37.62 12.22 -17.68
C SER A 272 37.40 12.91 -16.34
N SER A 273 37.32 12.11 -15.27
CA SER A 273 37.21 12.62 -13.91
C SER A 273 38.59 13.04 -13.41
N ASP A 274 39.17 14.07 -14.01
CA ASP A 274 40.45 14.68 -13.58
C ASP A 274 40.28 15.67 -12.41
N LYS A 275 39.25 15.44 -11.58
CA LYS A 275 39.09 16.06 -10.26
C LYS A 275 38.55 15.03 -9.28
N GLY A 276 39.43 14.61 -8.37
CA GLY A 276 39.06 13.92 -7.14
C GLY A 276 38.35 12.59 -7.33
N TRP A 277 39.11 11.51 -7.55
CA TRP A 277 38.74 10.23 -6.97
C TRP A 277 38.64 10.41 -5.45
N VAL A 278 37.42 10.66 -4.95
CA VAL A 278 37.10 10.36 -3.56
C VAL A 278 36.98 8.85 -3.50
N ASP A 279 37.82 8.20 -2.71
CA ASP A 279 37.86 6.74 -2.60
C ASP A 279 36.46 6.18 -2.39
N ARG A 280 36.01 5.40 -3.38
CA ARG A 280 34.85 4.54 -3.20
C ARG A 280 35.27 3.49 -2.17
N PRO A 281 34.69 3.45 -0.95
CA PRO A 281 35.03 2.41 0.01
C PRO A 281 34.76 1.05 -0.66
N PRO A 282 35.58 0.04 -0.35
CA PRO A 282 36.04 -0.91 -1.34
C PRO A 282 34.93 -1.79 -1.92
N THR A 283 35.25 -2.40 -3.05
CA THR A 283 34.63 -3.63 -3.57
C THR A 283 34.10 -4.48 -2.43
N GLU A 284 32.83 -4.88 -2.48
CA GLU A 284 32.24 -5.74 -1.44
C GLU A 284 33.19 -6.93 -1.16
N PRO A 285 33.40 -7.31 0.11
CA PRO A 285 34.29 -8.43 0.42
C PRO A 285 33.85 -9.65 -0.38
N ALA A 286 34.81 -10.40 -0.95
CA ALA A 286 34.50 -11.46 -1.90
C ALA A 286 33.51 -12.50 -1.34
N GLU A 287 33.53 -12.70 -0.01
CA GLU A 287 32.55 -13.50 0.74
C GLU A 287 31.11 -12.99 0.59
N ALA A 288 30.89 -11.67 0.69
CA ALA A 288 29.57 -11.04 0.48
C ALA A 288 29.09 -11.19 -0.97
N ALA A 289 29.99 -11.05 -1.94
CA ALA A 289 29.67 -11.25 -3.36
C ALA A 289 29.36 -12.72 -3.70
N SER A 290 29.94 -13.66 -2.94
CA SER A 290 29.77 -15.12 -3.12
C SER A 290 28.46 -15.69 -2.57
N MET A 291 27.78 -14.98 -1.67
CA MET A 291 26.54 -15.49 -1.07
C MET A 291 25.42 -15.72 -2.10
N PRO A 292 24.70 -16.85 -2.03
CA PRO A 292 23.62 -17.17 -2.96
C PRO A 292 22.38 -16.31 -2.69
N THR A 293 21.74 -15.81 -3.74
CA THR A 293 20.49 -15.04 -3.62
C THR A 293 19.27 -15.97 -3.50
N LEU A 294 18.15 -15.47 -2.96
CA LEU A 294 16.90 -16.23 -2.83
C LEU A 294 16.42 -16.76 -4.19
N ALA A 295 16.56 -15.99 -5.27
CA ALA A 295 16.24 -16.45 -6.62
C ALA A 295 17.10 -17.65 -7.07
N GLN A 296 18.37 -17.73 -6.68
CA GLN A 296 19.25 -18.86 -7.00
C GLN A 296 18.91 -20.11 -6.19
N LEU A 297 18.43 -19.93 -4.96
CA LEU A 297 18.02 -21.00 -4.05
C LEU A 297 16.57 -21.48 -4.24
N THR A 298 15.84 -20.94 -5.24
CA THR A 298 14.41 -21.24 -5.45
C THR A 298 14.13 -21.93 -6.77
N SER A 299 13.41 -23.05 -6.70
CA SER A 299 12.77 -23.64 -7.88
C SER A 299 11.68 -22.71 -8.44
N ALA A 300 11.26 -22.93 -9.69
CA ALA A 300 10.16 -22.17 -10.28
C ALA A 300 8.82 -22.43 -9.57
N GLU A 301 8.60 -23.67 -9.12
CA GLU A 301 7.39 -24.11 -8.40
C GLU A 301 7.31 -23.48 -7.01
N GLN A 302 8.39 -23.49 -6.22
CA GLN A 302 8.41 -22.81 -4.93
C GLN A 302 8.30 -21.28 -5.09
N ARG A 303 8.91 -20.69 -6.12
CA ARG A 303 8.70 -19.27 -6.44
C ARG A 303 7.26 -18.96 -6.88
N TRP A 304 6.47 -19.94 -7.29
CA TRP A 304 5.04 -19.76 -7.49
C TRP A 304 4.28 -19.88 -6.17
N ALA A 305 4.52 -20.94 -5.39
CA ALA A 305 3.89 -21.14 -4.07
C ALA A 305 4.16 -19.99 -3.08
N ASP A 306 5.40 -19.50 -3.01
CA ASP A 306 5.78 -18.31 -2.23
C ASP A 306 4.94 -17.09 -2.60
N ARG A 307 4.68 -16.89 -3.91
CA ARG A 307 3.92 -15.74 -4.40
C ARG A 307 2.44 -15.84 -4.05
N GLU A 308 1.89 -17.05 -4.00
CA GLU A 308 0.52 -17.29 -3.57
C GLU A 308 0.38 -16.99 -2.06
N GLU A 309 1.31 -17.51 -1.24
CA GLU A 309 1.38 -17.23 0.21
C GLU A 309 1.59 -15.73 0.51
N ASP A 310 2.47 -15.06 -0.23
CA ASP A 310 2.74 -13.63 -0.10
C ASP A 310 1.47 -12.78 -0.21
N ILE A 311 0.62 -13.14 -1.17
CA ILE A 311 -0.58 -12.41 -1.52
C ILE A 311 -1.66 -12.53 -0.43
N THR A 312 -1.75 -13.69 0.23
CA THR A 312 -2.76 -13.94 1.27
C THR A 312 -2.29 -13.52 2.67
N THR A 313 -1.05 -13.83 3.00
CA THR A 313 -0.57 -13.91 4.39
C THR A 313 0.13 -12.63 4.83
N VAL A 314 0.99 -12.07 3.97
CA VAL A 314 1.80 -10.90 4.33
C VAL A 314 0.91 -9.66 4.35
N GLY A 315 0.84 -9.01 5.52
CA GLY A 315 0.08 -7.77 5.71
C GLY A 315 0.61 -6.61 4.89
N GLY A 316 1.89 -6.66 4.55
CA GLY A 316 2.56 -5.73 3.65
C GLY A 316 3.19 -4.54 4.36
N ASP A 317 3.29 -4.63 5.68
CA ASP A 317 4.19 -3.82 6.50
C ASP A 317 5.65 -4.04 6.02
N PRO A 318 6.44 -2.97 5.78
CA PRO A 318 7.80 -3.11 5.28
C PRO A 318 8.68 -3.99 6.19
N TYR A 319 8.51 -3.93 7.51
CA TYR A 319 9.28 -4.72 8.46
C TYR A 319 8.95 -6.22 8.36
N GLU A 320 7.66 -6.59 8.37
CA GLU A 320 7.18 -7.94 8.10
C GLU A 320 7.71 -8.50 6.77
N VAL A 321 7.65 -7.70 5.69
CA VAL A 321 8.17 -8.08 4.37
C VAL A 321 9.66 -8.45 4.43
N GLY A 322 10.45 -7.70 5.21
CA GLY A 322 11.85 -8.00 5.49
C GLY A 322 12.06 -9.32 6.23
N GLN A 323 11.25 -9.58 7.26
CA GLN A 323 11.31 -10.83 8.03
C GLN A 323 10.95 -12.05 7.17
N VAL A 324 9.90 -11.97 6.35
CA VAL A 324 9.46 -13.08 5.48
C VAL A 324 10.53 -13.42 4.43
N PHE A 325 11.14 -12.41 3.82
CA PHE A 325 12.27 -12.62 2.89
C PHE A 325 13.43 -13.33 3.59
N ALA A 326 13.88 -12.81 4.74
CA ALA A 326 14.97 -13.39 5.52
C ALA A 326 14.65 -14.84 5.93
N ARG A 327 13.45 -15.11 6.46
CA ARG A 327 13.03 -16.43 6.93
C ARG A 327 13.14 -17.48 5.83
N ARG A 328 12.65 -17.17 4.63
CA ARG A 328 12.70 -18.05 3.45
C ARG A 328 14.11 -18.19 2.89
N TRP A 329 14.91 -17.12 2.88
CA TRP A 329 16.30 -17.17 2.43
C TRP A 329 17.13 -18.08 3.34
N ILE A 330 17.04 -17.89 4.66
CA ILE A 330 17.72 -18.73 5.64
C ILE A 330 17.23 -20.18 5.58
N GLN A 331 15.91 -20.42 5.44
CA GLN A 331 15.37 -21.79 5.32
C GLN A 331 15.90 -22.55 4.08
N ARG A 332 16.34 -21.82 3.06
CA ARG A 332 16.89 -22.38 1.81
C ARG A 332 18.42 -22.35 1.77
N LEU A 333 19.07 -21.68 2.72
CA LEU A 333 20.50 -21.86 3.00
C LEU A 333 20.69 -23.26 3.59
N GLY A 334 21.21 -24.18 2.78
CA GLY A 334 21.65 -25.49 3.27
C GLY A 334 22.98 -25.44 4.05
N ASP A 335 23.68 -24.30 4.03
CA ASP A 335 24.98 -24.10 4.69
C ASP A 335 24.90 -22.90 5.65
N GLN A 336 25.00 -23.22 6.95
CA GLN A 336 24.94 -22.28 8.07
C GLN A 336 26.18 -21.37 8.17
N SER A 337 27.30 -21.71 7.51
CA SER A 337 28.50 -20.86 7.52
C SER A 337 28.24 -19.48 6.90
N HIS A 338 27.27 -19.38 5.99
CA HIS A 338 26.84 -18.11 5.39
C HIS A 338 26.11 -17.19 6.38
N LEU A 339 25.36 -17.72 7.36
CA LEU A 339 24.70 -16.88 8.37
C LEU A 339 25.72 -16.25 9.31
N GLN A 340 26.71 -17.02 9.75
CA GLN A 340 27.81 -16.52 10.59
C GLN A 340 28.63 -15.45 9.87
N LYS A 341 28.92 -15.64 8.57
CA LYS A 341 29.59 -14.61 7.76
C LYS A 341 28.73 -13.36 7.62
N LEU A 342 27.42 -13.52 7.36
CA LEU A 342 26.50 -12.39 7.20
C LEU A 342 26.34 -11.57 8.49
N SER A 343 26.28 -12.19 9.67
CA SER A 343 26.10 -11.47 10.94
C SER A 343 27.22 -10.45 11.21
N VAL A 344 28.45 -10.74 10.78
CA VAL A 344 29.61 -9.83 10.86
C VAL A 344 29.47 -8.61 9.94
N MET A 345 28.60 -8.67 8.92
CA MET A 345 28.37 -7.56 7.97
C MET A 345 27.33 -6.54 8.48
N TYR A 346 26.66 -6.82 9.61
CA TYR A 346 25.74 -5.88 10.25
C TYR A 346 26.41 -4.51 10.48
N PRO A 347 25.75 -3.38 10.17
CA PRO A 347 24.35 -3.22 9.78
C PRO A 347 24.07 -3.26 8.26
N ARG A 348 25.07 -3.50 7.40
CA ARG A 348 24.92 -3.40 5.94
C ARG A 348 24.54 -4.73 5.31
N VAL A 349 23.35 -4.80 4.71
CA VAL A 349 22.94 -5.94 3.89
C VAL A 349 23.78 -5.96 2.59
N PRO A 350 24.39 -7.09 2.20
CA PRO A 350 25.12 -7.22 0.93
C PRO A 350 24.30 -6.80 -0.28
N HIS A 351 24.87 -6.03 -1.20
CA HIS A 351 24.17 -5.37 -2.30
C HIS A 351 23.37 -6.33 -3.19
N ARG A 352 23.88 -7.56 -3.42
CA ARG A 352 23.14 -8.59 -4.20
C ARG A 352 21.87 -9.07 -3.48
N ILE A 353 21.91 -9.14 -2.15
CA ILE A 353 20.79 -9.53 -1.29
C ILE A 353 19.86 -8.33 -1.09
N ASP A 354 20.37 -7.14 -0.76
CA ASP A 354 19.58 -5.91 -0.59
C ASP A 354 18.80 -5.56 -1.87
N GLY A 355 19.47 -5.61 -3.03
CA GLY A 355 18.85 -5.41 -4.33
C GLY A 355 17.84 -6.48 -4.72
N GLU A 356 17.81 -7.65 -4.05
CA GLU A 356 16.76 -8.66 -4.21
C GLU A 356 15.62 -8.51 -3.20
N LEU A 357 15.96 -8.23 -1.94
CA LEU A 357 15.06 -7.87 -0.85
C LEU A 357 14.15 -6.70 -1.25
N LEU A 358 14.71 -5.63 -1.83
CA LEU A 358 13.94 -4.48 -2.30
C LEU A 358 13.09 -4.82 -3.55
N ARG A 359 13.56 -5.66 -4.47
CA ARG A 359 12.73 -6.16 -5.59
C ARG A 359 11.58 -7.06 -5.14
N TYR A 360 11.82 -7.87 -4.10
CA TYR A 360 10.81 -8.68 -3.46
C TYR A 360 9.76 -7.79 -2.78
N ALA A 361 10.20 -6.78 -2.02
CA ALA A 361 9.35 -5.81 -1.36
C ALA A 361 8.50 -4.97 -2.36
N ALA A 362 9.09 -4.56 -3.50
CA ALA A 362 8.38 -3.82 -4.53
C ALA A 362 7.14 -4.55 -5.08
N ARG A 363 7.10 -5.89 -5.03
CA ARG A 363 5.95 -6.69 -5.48
C ARG A 363 4.68 -6.46 -4.68
N PHE A 364 4.80 -6.14 -3.39
CA PHE A 364 3.63 -5.80 -2.57
C PHE A 364 3.07 -4.44 -3.03
N GLY A 365 3.96 -3.53 -3.49
CA GLY A 365 3.61 -2.27 -4.15
C GLY A 365 2.86 -1.27 -3.27
N LEU A 366 2.85 -1.54 -1.96
CA LEU A 366 2.33 -0.70 -0.88
C LEU A 366 3.38 0.32 -0.44
N LEU A 367 4.62 -0.07 -0.68
CA LEU A 367 5.86 0.61 -0.37
C LEU A 367 6.25 1.59 -1.48
N ALA A 368 5.67 1.42 -2.68
CA ALA A 368 5.98 2.20 -3.87
C ALA A 368 5.13 3.47 -3.94
N HIS A 369 5.79 4.63 -3.99
CA HIS A 369 5.15 5.92 -4.27
C HIS A 369 4.85 6.12 -5.77
N LYS A 370 4.36 7.32 -6.15
CA LYS A 370 3.83 7.64 -7.50
C LYS A 370 4.79 7.34 -8.68
N ASP A 371 6.08 7.12 -8.42
CA ASP A 371 7.13 6.84 -9.40
C ASP A 371 7.68 5.40 -9.33
N ASP A 372 6.90 4.45 -8.80
CA ASP A 372 7.26 3.02 -8.58
C ASP A 372 8.47 2.79 -7.64
N GLN A 373 8.94 3.82 -6.93
CA GLN A 373 10.06 3.73 -5.99
C GLN A 373 9.62 3.49 -4.55
N ILE A 374 10.32 2.58 -3.86
CA ILE A 374 10.14 2.36 -2.41
C ILE A 374 10.63 3.59 -1.64
N ASP A 375 9.85 4.09 -0.68
CA ASP A 375 10.24 5.19 0.20
C ASP A 375 11.48 4.88 1.05
N GLU A 376 12.24 5.91 1.43
CA GLU A 376 13.46 5.70 2.20
C GLU A 376 13.18 5.21 3.63
N HIS A 377 12.07 5.62 4.28
CA HIS A 377 11.65 5.07 5.57
C HIS A 377 11.33 3.57 5.46
N ASP A 378 10.58 3.20 4.43
CA ASP A 378 10.24 1.80 4.15
C ASP A 378 11.48 0.95 3.88
N ARG A 379 12.48 1.46 3.14
CA ARG A 379 13.77 0.78 2.95
C ARG A 379 14.48 0.48 4.28
N TYR A 380 14.47 1.42 5.23
CA TYR A 380 15.03 1.17 6.56
C TYR A 380 14.23 0.12 7.33
N ALA A 381 12.90 0.19 7.31
CA ALA A 381 12.04 -0.80 7.96
C ALA A 381 12.22 -2.22 7.39
N ILE A 382 12.30 -2.37 6.06
CA ILE A 382 12.56 -3.65 5.38
C ILE A 382 13.91 -4.26 5.83
N ARG A 383 14.98 -3.44 5.86
CA ARG A 383 16.31 -3.89 6.31
C ARG A 383 16.34 -4.23 7.80
N ALA A 384 15.61 -3.48 8.63
CA ALA A 384 15.48 -3.77 10.06
C ALA A 384 14.73 -5.10 10.30
N GLY A 385 13.68 -5.39 9.53
CA GLY A 385 12.96 -6.66 9.57
C GLY A 385 13.83 -7.83 9.11
N PHE A 386 14.60 -7.64 8.03
CA PHE A 386 15.57 -8.63 7.57
C PHE A 386 16.59 -9.00 8.66
N TRP A 387 17.23 -8.00 9.28
CA TRP A 387 18.21 -8.24 10.34
C TRP A 387 17.58 -8.86 11.58
N ARG A 388 16.36 -8.46 11.97
CA ARG A 388 15.67 -9.05 13.12
C ARG A 388 15.51 -10.57 13.00
N GLU A 389 15.14 -11.06 11.83
CA GLU A 389 14.95 -12.50 11.60
C GLU A 389 16.29 -13.26 11.61
N ILE A 390 17.36 -12.65 11.08
CA ILE A 390 18.74 -13.16 11.16
C ILE A 390 19.21 -13.26 12.61
N ASP A 391 19.00 -12.20 13.40
CA ASP A 391 19.33 -12.14 14.83
C ASP A 391 18.57 -13.21 15.63
N VAL A 392 17.27 -13.39 15.37
CA VAL A 392 16.44 -14.39 16.07
C VAL A 392 16.95 -15.81 15.81
N ARG A 393 17.31 -16.16 14.57
CA ARG A 393 17.84 -17.49 14.26
C ARG A 393 19.25 -17.70 14.81
N THR A 394 20.15 -16.74 14.64
CA THR A 394 21.51 -16.86 15.19
C THR A 394 21.51 -16.89 16.73
N ALA A 395 20.65 -16.12 17.40
CA ALA A 395 20.51 -16.17 18.86
C ALA A 395 19.93 -17.51 19.36
N ALA A 396 18.96 -18.10 18.63
CA ALA A 396 18.42 -19.42 18.97
C ALA A 396 19.47 -20.54 18.86
N GLU A 397 20.44 -20.42 17.96
CA GLU A 397 21.56 -21.36 17.80
C GLU A 397 22.65 -21.19 18.89
N HIS A 398 22.72 -20.04 19.57
CA HIS A 398 23.65 -19.79 20.68
C HIS A 398 23.05 -20.10 22.06
N ALA A 399 21.77 -20.50 22.14
CA ALA A 399 21.19 -21.03 23.37
C ALA A 399 21.77 -22.44 23.62
N PRO A 400 22.45 -22.70 24.76
CA PRO A 400 22.94 -24.03 25.05
C PRO A 400 21.76 -24.99 25.17
N ALA A 401 21.86 -26.16 24.53
CA ALA A 401 20.95 -27.26 24.80
C ALA A 401 21.06 -27.62 26.28
N GLY A 402 19.97 -27.42 27.04
CA GLY A 402 19.97 -27.64 28.48
C GLY A 402 20.17 -29.11 28.82
N GLU A 403 21.11 -29.37 29.72
CA GLU A 403 21.16 -30.59 30.55
C GLU A 403 20.05 -30.56 31.63
#